data_AF-A0A193BZZ1-F1
#
_entry.id   AF-A0A193BZZ1-F1
#
_cell.length_a   1.000
_cell.length_b   1.000
_cell.length_c   1.000
_cell.angle_alpha   90.00
_cell.angle_beta   90.00
_cell.angle_gamma   90.00
#
_symmetry.space_group_name_H-M   'P 1'
#
loop_
_entity.id
_entity.type
_entity.pdbx_description
1 polymer ?
#
loop_
_entity_poly.entity_id
_entity_poly.type
_entity_poly.pdbx_seq_one_letter_code
_entity_poly.pdbx_strand_id
1 'polypeptide(L)'
;MEAHQGWAGELRPEEIAVTRKWLARRGIEVGEPSRSLAIRVGPRLSRMVPGRLWWLVGAVVVSTLLGGAYEFLVARGEGASDGVSLYFICASLQTALWASYLHRERALGPLPVMDRRSGRPPARKILGGWYIASLAITFGGAAALAAAIHLTSPAKAYAWTWLGALCWPALCCAVILVVTLRRPVQAEDTASAAVDTELRVLDCQAAAPGFYGAIVLFDVATGDSAPAGFTGWLIAYAVLALGTTALGLRHHYHRPALPPGDYGIPVRRPLDLAQ
;
A
#
# COMPACT_ATOMS: atom_id res chain seq x y z
N MET A 1 14.91 -33.61 -17.36
CA MET A 1 14.68 -32.56 -16.35
C MET A 1 14.55 -31.24 -17.10
N GLU A 2 13.40 -31.04 -17.74
CA GLU A 2 13.08 -29.80 -18.45
C GLU A 2 12.52 -28.81 -17.43
N ALA A 3 13.40 -27.95 -16.92
CA ALA A 3 13.02 -26.89 -16.01
C ALA A 3 12.17 -25.86 -16.79
N HIS A 4 10.88 -25.82 -16.45
CA HIS A 4 9.93 -24.74 -16.67
C HIS A 4 10.55 -23.36 -16.92
N GLN A 5 10.92 -23.07 -18.17
CA GLN A 5 10.96 -21.70 -18.68
C GLN A 5 9.53 -21.27 -19.00
N GLY A 6 8.72 -21.10 -17.96
CA GLY A 6 7.49 -20.31 -18.06
C GLY A 6 7.90 -18.89 -18.40
N TRP A 7 7.50 -18.42 -19.58
CA TRP A 7 7.96 -17.16 -20.15
C TRP A 7 7.69 -16.01 -19.19
N ALA A 8 8.62 -15.05 -19.10
CA ALA A 8 8.47 -13.86 -18.26
C ALA A 8 7.17 -13.06 -18.54
N GLY A 9 6.51 -13.29 -19.69
CA GLY A 9 5.26 -12.67 -20.12
C GLY A 9 3.97 -13.48 -19.92
N GLU A 10 4.02 -14.71 -19.38
CA GLU A 10 2.80 -15.51 -19.15
C GLU A 10 2.22 -15.36 -17.74
N LEU A 11 0.89 -15.38 -17.68
CA LEU A 11 0.14 -15.42 -16.42
C LEU A 11 0.31 -16.77 -15.75
N ARG A 12 0.62 -16.76 -14.46
CA ARG A 12 0.70 -17.99 -13.68
C ARG A 12 -0.70 -18.51 -13.31
N PRO A 13 -0.89 -19.83 -13.17
CA PRO A 13 -2.16 -20.40 -12.70
C PRO A 13 -2.61 -19.82 -11.35
N GLU A 14 -1.68 -19.49 -10.46
CA GLU A 14 -1.97 -18.83 -9.18
C GLU A 14 -2.55 -17.42 -9.35
N GLU A 15 -2.03 -16.63 -10.29
CA GLU A 15 -2.48 -15.27 -10.60
C GLU A 15 -3.92 -15.31 -11.14
N ILE A 16 -4.23 -16.30 -11.97
CA ILE A 16 -5.58 -16.56 -12.52
C ILE A 16 -6.54 -17.00 -11.40
N ALA A 17 -6.15 -17.97 -10.57
CA ALA A 17 -6.98 -18.50 -9.49
C ALA A 17 -7.33 -17.43 -8.44
N VAL A 18 -6.37 -16.60 -8.07
CA VAL A 18 -6.59 -15.50 -7.12
C VAL A 18 -7.48 -14.43 -7.73
N THR A 19 -7.33 -14.13 -9.02
CA THR A 19 -8.22 -13.20 -9.74
C THR A 19 -9.67 -13.71 -9.71
N ARG A 20 -9.90 -14.99 -10.02
CA ARG A 20 -11.23 -15.62 -9.93
C ARG A 20 -11.81 -15.50 -8.53
N LYS A 21 -11.02 -15.81 -7.50
CA LYS A 21 -11.45 -15.72 -6.10
C LYS A 21 -11.81 -14.28 -5.70
N TRP A 22 -11.07 -13.30 -6.21
CA TRP A 22 -11.35 -11.89 -5.95
C TRP A 22 -12.65 -11.43 -6.64
N LEU A 23 -12.88 -11.84 -7.89
CA LEU A 23 -14.12 -11.57 -8.62
C LEU A 23 -15.33 -12.23 -7.94
N ALA A 24 -15.20 -13.49 -7.52
CA ALA A 24 -16.27 -14.23 -6.84
C ALA A 24 -16.69 -13.55 -5.52
N ARG A 25 -15.73 -13.04 -4.75
CA ARG A 25 -16.01 -12.25 -3.53
C ARG A 25 -16.79 -10.96 -3.80
N ARG A 26 -16.80 -10.49 -5.04
CA ARG A 26 -17.53 -9.30 -5.49
C ARG A 26 -18.80 -9.65 -6.29
N GLY A 27 -19.24 -10.91 -6.22
CA GLY A 27 -20.47 -11.38 -6.85
C GLY A 27 -20.34 -11.76 -8.32
N ILE A 28 -19.12 -11.89 -8.85
CA ILE A 28 -18.87 -12.23 -10.26
C ILE A 28 -18.21 -13.60 -10.35
N GLU A 29 -18.94 -14.57 -10.87
CA GLU A 29 -18.42 -15.92 -11.12
C GLU A 29 -17.94 -16.08 -12.56
N VAL A 30 -16.64 -16.30 -12.75
CA VAL A 30 -16.03 -16.59 -14.05
C VAL A 30 -15.23 -17.88 -14.00
N GLY A 31 -15.32 -18.65 -15.08
CA GLY A 31 -14.50 -19.84 -15.31
C GLY A 31 -13.06 -19.45 -15.63
N GLU A 32 -12.89 -18.48 -16.53
CA GLU A 32 -11.61 -17.90 -16.91
C GLU A 32 -11.72 -16.37 -16.95
N PRO A 33 -10.99 -15.63 -16.09
CA PRO A 33 -11.02 -14.18 -16.09
C PRO A 33 -10.38 -13.63 -17.36
N SER A 34 -10.83 -12.46 -17.82
CA SER A 34 -10.20 -11.81 -18.98
C SER A 34 -8.70 -11.59 -18.73
N ARG A 35 -7.89 -11.69 -19.79
CA ARG A 35 -6.43 -11.55 -19.69
C ARG A 35 -6.04 -10.21 -19.07
N SER A 36 -6.70 -9.13 -19.47
CA SER A 36 -6.46 -7.78 -18.93
C SER A 36 -6.76 -7.71 -17.43
N LEU A 37 -7.83 -8.35 -16.94
CA LEU A 37 -8.13 -8.40 -15.51
C LEU A 37 -7.13 -9.26 -14.73
N ALA A 38 -6.77 -10.43 -15.25
CA ALA A 38 -5.82 -11.34 -14.61
C ALA A 38 -4.42 -10.73 -14.47
N ILE A 39 -3.95 -9.98 -15.46
CA ILE A 39 -2.66 -9.26 -15.43
C ILE A 39 -2.64 -8.21 -14.30
N ARG A 40 -3.78 -7.60 -13.99
CA ARG A 40 -3.82 -6.50 -13.02
C ARG A 40 -4.11 -6.98 -11.61
N VAL A 41 -5.08 -7.86 -11.45
CA VAL A 41 -5.51 -8.37 -10.15
C VAL A 41 -4.52 -9.43 -9.63
N GLY A 42 -4.07 -10.33 -10.50
CA GLY A 42 -3.24 -11.48 -10.15
C GLY A 42 -1.96 -11.11 -9.39
N PRO A 43 -1.06 -10.27 -9.95
CA PRO A 43 0.18 -9.90 -9.28
C PRO A 43 -0.03 -9.18 -7.93
N ARG A 44 -1.10 -8.40 -7.79
CA ARG A 44 -1.41 -7.64 -6.56
C ARG A 44 -1.81 -8.56 -5.41
N LEU A 45 -2.58 -9.59 -5.71
CA LEU A 45 -3.18 -10.47 -4.71
C LEU A 45 -2.44 -11.81 -4.58
N SER A 46 -1.55 -12.14 -5.52
CA SER A 46 -0.72 -13.33 -5.43
C SER A 46 0.30 -13.20 -4.29
N ARG A 47 0.44 -14.30 -3.54
CA ARG A 47 1.50 -14.46 -2.53
C ARG A 47 2.87 -14.60 -3.15
N MET A 48 2.95 -15.12 -4.38
CA MET A 48 4.19 -15.32 -5.10
C MET A 48 4.19 -14.43 -6.34
N VAL A 49 5.00 -13.38 -6.31
CA VAL A 49 5.29 -12.56 -7.50
C VAL A 49 6.75 -12.81 -7.88
N PRO A 50 7.04 -13.24 -9.12
CA PRO A 50 8.42 -13.42 -9.55
C PRO A 50 9.24 -12.15 -9.37
N GLY A 51 10.45 -12.29 -8.82
CA GLY A 51 11.32 -11.17 -8.52
C GLY A 51 10.99 -10.38 -7.25
N ARG A 52 9.89 -10.69 -6.53
CA ARG A 52 9.55 -10.00 -5.26
C ARG A 52 10.68 -10.07 -4.24
N LEU A 53 11.37 -11.20 -4.13
CA LEU A 53 12.50 -11.35 -3.21
C LEU A 53 13.60 -10.32 -3.47
N TRP A 54 13.93 -10.04 -4.73
CA TRP A 54 14.94 -9.04 -5.09
C TRP A 54 14.52 -7.61 -4.72
N TRP A 55 13.23 -7.29 -4.87
CA TRP A 55 12.69 -6.02 -4.39
C TRP A 55 12.77 -5.89 -2.86
N LEU A 56 12.48 -6.97 -2.13
CA LEU A 56 12.58 -7.00 -0.66
C LEU A 56 14.02 -6.86 -0.19
N VAL A 57 14.95 -7.61 -0.81
CA VAL A 57 16.40 -7.50 -0.52
C VAL A 57 16.87 -6.06 -0.80
N GLY A 58 16.50 -5.48 -1.94
CA GLY A 58 16.81 -4.08 -2.26
C GLY A 58 16.25 -3.11 -1.22
N ALA A 59 15.00 -3.30 -0.77
CA ALA A 59 14.43 -2.49 0.30
C ALA A 59 15.17 -2.62 1.63
N VAL A 60 15.59 -3.82 2.01
CA VAL A 60 16.39 -4.03 3.23
C VAL A 60 17.72 -3.29 3.11
N VAL A 61 18.45 -3.46 2.00
CA VAL A 61 19.73 -2.76 1.76
C VAL A 61 19.55 -1.24 1.83
N VAL A 62 18.56 -0.70 1.13
CA VAL A 62 18.26 0.75 1.14
C VAL A 62 17.90 1.24 2.55
N SER A 63 17.09 0.48 3.29
CA SER A 63 16.71 0.83 4.66
C SER A 63 17.90 0.86 5.60
N THR A 64 18.79 -0.14 5.52
CA THR A 64 19.99 -0.21 6.34
C THR A 64 20.95 0.95 6.02
N LEU A 65 21.13 1.28 4.74
CA LEU A 65 21.97 2.41 4.34
C LEU A 65 21.40 3.75 4.78
N LEU A 66 20.08 3.96 4.61
CA LEU A 66 19.41 5.18 5.04
C LEU A 66 19.38 5.31 6.56
N GLY A 67 19.06 4.24 7.28
CA GLY A 67 19.08 4.20 8.75
C GLY A 67 20.47 4.50 9.30
N GLY A 68 21.50 3.83 8.78
CA GLY A 68 22.88 4.08 9.20
C GLY A 68 23.37 5.51 8.88
N ALA A 69 23.02 6.05 7.70
CA ALA A 69 23.33 7.43 7.36
C ALA A 69 22.59 8.43 8.26
N TYR A 70 21.31 8.15 8.57
CA TYR A 70 20.50 8.97 9.45
C TYR A 70 21.03 8.97 10.89
N GLU A 71 21.38 7.80 11.41
CA GLU A 71 22.02 7.66 12.71
C GLU A 71 23.36 8.39 12.78
N PHE A 72 24.17 8.29 11.72
CA PHE A 72 25.45 8.99 11.62
C PHE A 72 25.31 10.51 11.61
N LEU A 73 24.31 11.05 10.90
CA LEU A 73 24.15 12.48 10.65
C LEU A 73 23.29 13.21 11.69
N VAL A 74 22.27 12.55 12.25
CA VAL A 74 21.19 13.21 13.00
C VAL A 74 21.03 12.61 14.40
N ALA A 75 21.09 11.29 14.56
CA ALA A 75 20.75 10.61 15.81
C ALA A 75 21.94 10.39 16.77
N ARG A 76 23.08 11.07 16.60
CA ARG A 76 24.29 10.91 17.45
C ARG A 76 24.20 11.49 18.87
N GLY A 77 23.01 11.73 19.41
CA GLY A 77 22.81 12.34 20.72
C GLY A 77 21.93 11.51 21.65
N GLU A 78 22.15 11.64 22.96
CA GLU A 78 21.24 11.11 23.98
C GLU A 78 19.81 11.64 23.75
N GLY A 79 18.82 10.74 23.79
CA GLY A 79 17.40 11.08 23.60
C GLY A 79 16.89 11.10 22.16
N ALA A 80 17.55 10.41 21.23
CA ALA A 80 16.99 10.11 19.91
C ALA A 80 15.85 9.07 20.00
N SER A 81 14.94 9.06 19.02
CA SER A 81 13.91 8.01 18.91
C SER A 81 14.55 6.64 18.60
N ASP A 82 14.19 5.60 19.36
CA ASP A 82 14.74 4.25 19.21
C ASP A 82 14.14 3.50 18.00
N GLY A 83 12.92 3.86 17.62
CA GLY A 83 12.15 3.27 16.53
C GLY A 83 12.51 3.79 15.13
N VAL A 84 13.52 4.65 15.00
CA VAL A 84 13.95 5.25 13.73
C VAL A 84 14.15 4.20 12.63
N SER A 85 14.91 3.15 12.92
CA SER A 85 15.17 2.07 11.96
C SER A 85 13.91 1.34 11.50
N LEU A 86 12.89 1.22 12.37
CA LEU A 86 11.61 0.61 12.02
C LEU A 86 10.86 1.43 10.96
N TYR A 87 10.87 2.77 11.06
CA TYR A 87 10.27 3.64 10.05
C TYR A 87 10.87 3.40 8.65
N PHE A 88 12.20 3.34 8.56
CA PHE A 88 12.91 3.10 7.30
C PHE A 88 12.62 1.71 6.73
N ILE A 89 12.74 0.67 7.56
CA ILE A 89 12.54 -0.72 7.16
C ILE A 89 11.10 -0.93 6.69
N CYS A 90 10.11 -0.55 7.49
CA CYS A 90 8.71 -0.79 7.15
C CYS A 90 8.30 -0.05 5.88
N ALA A 91 8.68 1.22 5.73
CA ALA A 91 8.31 2.01 4.55
C ALA A 91 8.94 1.51 3.26
N SER A 92 10.21 1.10 3.32
CA SER A 92 10.91 0.55 2.16
C SER A 92 10.35 -0.81 1.77
N LEU A 93 10.10 -1.70 2.75
CA LEU A 93 9.49 -3.02 2.48
C LEU A 93 8.11 -2.87 1.84
N GLN A 94 7.29 -1.98 2.37
CA GLN A 94 5.96 -1.69 1.85
C GLN A 94 6.01 -1.15 0.42
N THR A 95 6.94 -0.22 0.15
CA THR A 95 7.16 0.32 -1.20
C THR A 95 7.70 -0.74 -2.16
N ALA A 96 8.58 -1.64 -1.70
CA ALA A 96 9.10 -2.74 -2.50
C ALA A 96 8.02 -3.79 -2.83
N LEU A 97 7.16 -4.13 -1.87
CA LEU A 97 6.00 -4.98 -2.11
C LEU A 97 5.12 -4.37 -3.20
N TRP A 98 4.80 -3.07 -3.06
CA TRP A 98 4.05 -2.31 -4.05
C TRP A 98 4.72 -2.30 -5.43
N ALA A 99 6.00 -1.97 -5.49
CA ALA A 99 6.76 -1.89 -6.74
C ALA A 99 6.89 -3.26 -7.43
N SER A 100 7.00 -4.35 -6.66
CA SER A 100 7.20 -5.70 -7.20
C SER A 100 6.04 -6.16 -8.08
N TYR A 101 4.79 -5.97 -7.66
CA TYR A 101 3.64 -6.36 -8.47
C TYR A 101 3.42 -5.44 -9.66
N LEU A 102 3.82 -4.17 -9.55
CA LEU A 102 3.75 -3.23 -10.66
C LEU A 102 4.79 -3.53 -11.73
N HIS A 103 5.97 -3.97 -11.32
CA HIS A 103 6.98 -4.47 -12.24
C HIS A 103 6.47 -5.73 -12.96
N ARG A 104 5.84 -6.66 -12.23
CA ARG A 104 5.21 -7.85 -12.82
C ARG A 104 4.08 -7.50 -13.79
N GLU A 105 3.19 -6.56 -13.44
CA GLU A 105 2.13 -6.07 -14.33
C GLU A 105 2.71 -5.54 -15.65
N ARG A 106 3.81 -4.78 -15.60
CA ARG A 106 4.50 -4.27 -16.81
C ARG A 106 5.16 -5.38 -17.63
N ALA A 107 5.71 -6.40 -16.98
CA ALA A 107 6.37 -7.52 -17.65
C ALA A 107 5.38 -8.44 -18.42
N LEU A 108 4.11 -8.46 -18.02
CA LEU A 108 3.04 -9.24 -18.66
C LEU A 108 2.50 -8.62 -19.97
N GLY A 109 3.04 -7.45 -20.35
CA GLY A 109 2.77 -6.79 -21.62
C GLY A 109 1.88 -5.56 -21.50
N PRO A 110 1.69 -4.81 -22.60
CA PRO A 110 0.88 -3.62 -22.62
C PRO A 110 -0.59 -3.95 -22.36
N LEU A 111 -1.25 -3.07 -21.61
CA LEU A 111 -2.69 -3.11 -21.37
C LEU A 111 -3.35 -2.00 -22.18
N PRO A 112 -4.57 -2.23 -22.70
CA PRO A 112 -5.33 -1.21 -23.40
C PRO A 112 -5.58 -0.02 -22.49
N VAL A 113 -5.38 1.19 -23.04
CA VAL A 113 -5.50 2.46 -22.33
C VAL A 113 -6.74 3.16 -22.81
N MET A 114 -7.65 3.47 -21.88
CA MET A 114 -8.84 4.26 -22.19
C MET A 114 -8.46 5.74 -22.31
N ASP A 115 -9.12 6.47 -23.21
CA ASP A 115 -8.84 7.89 -23.44
C ASP A 115 -8.95 8.71 -22.15
N ARG A 116 -8.02 9.66 -21.96
CA ARG A 116 -7.89 10.47 -20.73
C ARG A 116 -9.15 11.27 -20.41
N ARG A 117 -9.95 11.63 -21.43
CA ARG A 117 -11.16 12.45 -21.28
C ARG A 117 -12.39 11.66 -20.83
N SER A 118 -12.41 10.34 -20.99
CA SER A 118 -13.65 9.56 -20.90
C SER A 118 -13.86 8.77 -19.60
N GLY A 119 -12.93 8.74 -18.64
CA GLY A 119 -13.17 7.87 -17.48
C GLY A 119 -12.20 7.91 -16.30
N ARG A 120 -11.43 8.98 -16.08
CA ARG A 120 -10.60 9.05 -14.87
C ARG A 120 -11.45 9.38 -13.64
N PRO A 121 -11.55 8.50 -12.63
CA PRO A 121 -12.28 8.81 -11.42
C PRO A 121 -11.58 9.94 -10.65
N PRO A 122 -12.33 10.86 -10.01
CA PRO A 122 -11.74 11.91 -9.19
C PRO A 122 -10.96 11.30 -8.02
N ALA A 123 -9.80 11.88 -7.69
CA ALA A 123 -8.92 11.36 -6.64
C ALA A 123 -9.63 11.15 -5.30
N ARG A 124 -10.60 12.02 -4.95
CA ARG A 124 -11.40 11.89 -3.73
C ARG A 124 -12.24 10.61 -3.69
N LYS A 125 -12.73 10.09 -4.83
CA LYS A 125 -13.46 8.81 -4.90
C LYS A 125 -12.52 7.60 -4.70
N ILE A 126 -11.27 7.71 -5.14
CA ILE A 126 -10.24 6.69 -4.95
C ILE A 126 -9.82 6.65 -3.47
N LEU A 127 -9.37 7.78 -2.95
CA LEU A 127 -8.83 7.87 -1.59
C LEU A 127 -9.93 7.68 -0.53
N GLY A 128 -11.07 8.35 -0.70
CA GLY A 128 -12.10 8.40 0.33
C GLY A 128 -11.70 9.24 1.55
N GLY A 129 -12.69 9.63 2.35
CA GLY A 129 -12.47 10.51 3.50
C GLY A 129 -11.58 9.90 4.58
N TRP A 130 -11.79 8.61 4.89
CA TRP A 130 -11.03 7.90 5.93
C TRP A 130 -9.54 7.80 5.64
N TYR A 131 -9.17 7.56 4.39
CA TYR A 131 -7.76 7.48 4.00
C TYR A 131 -7.07 8.85 4.12
N ILE A 132 -7.75 9.91 3.65
CA ILE A 132 -7.24 11.29 3.77
C ILE A 132 -7.11 11.67 5.25
N ALA A 133 -8.10 11.34 6.09
CA ALA A 133 -8.03 11.55 7.52
C ALA A 133 -6.85 10.81 8.14
N SER A 134 -6.62 9.55 7.76
CA SER A 134 -5.50 8.78 8.29
C SER A 134 -4.13 9.34 7.88
N LEU A 135 -3.98 9.82 6.64
CA LEU A 135 -2.78 10.56 6.21
C LEU A 135 -2.57 11.83 7.06
N ALA A 136 -3.63 12.63 7.21
CA ALA A 136 -3.58 13.90 7.94
C ALA A 136 -3.25 13.68 9.42
N ILE A 137 -3.87 12.68 10.04
CA ILE A 137 -3.58 12.30 11.43
C ILE A 137 -2.15 11.80 11.55
N THR A 138 -1.72 10.87 10.70
CA THR A 138 -0.38 10.27 10.82
C THR A 138 0.71 11.33 10.63
N PHE A 139 0.72 12.04 9.51
CA PHE A 139 1.82 12.96 9.20
C PHE A 139 1.61 14.35 9.80
N GLY A 140 0.40 14.90 9.71
CA GLY A 140 0.07 16.19 10.29
C GLY A 140 -0.01 16.14 11.82
N GLY A 141 -0.62 15.10 12.39
CA GLY A 141 -0.67 14.88 13.83
C GLY A 141 0.71 14.62 14.43
N ALA A 142 1.57 13.83 13.76
CA ALA A 142 2.95 13.68 14.21
C ALA A 142 3.74 14.99 14.15
N ALA A 143 3.60 15.77 13.08
CA ALA A 143 4.27 17.08 12.99
C ALA A 143 3.82 18.03 14.11
N ALA A 144 2.51 18.08 14.40
CA ALA A 144 1.96 18.88 15.49
C ALA A 144 2.47 18.40 16.86
N LEU A 145 2.51 17.08 17.09
CA LEU A 145 2.97 16.50 18.34
C LEU A 145 4.48 16.68 18.53
N ALA A 146 5.27 16.51 17.48
CA ALA A 146 6.71 16.79 17.49
C ALA A 146 6.97 18.27 17.79
N ALA A 147 6.22 19.19 17.17
CA ALA A 147 6.32 20.61 17.47
C ALA A 147 5.97 20.92 18.93
N ALA A 148 4.90 20.31 19.47
CA ALA A 148 4.52 20.46 20.87
C ALA A 148 5.63 19.98 21.82
N ILE A 149 6.18 18.79 21.58
CA ILE A 149 7.31 18.25 22.36
C ILE A 149 8.51 19.20 22.27
N HIS A 150 8.86 19.66 21.07
CA HIS A 150 10.00 20.55 20.85
C HIS A 150 9.88 21.88 21.62
N LEU A 151 8.67 22.43 21.71
CA LEU A 151 8.41 23.73 22.33
C LEU A 151 8.23 23.64 23.85
N THR A 152 7.77 22.51 24.38
CA THR A 152 7.31 22.40 25.79
C THR A 152 8.11 21.41 26.64
N SER A 153 9.00 20.62 26.02
CA SER A 153 9.81 19.60 26.71
C SER A 153 11.30 19.77 26.41
N PRO A 154 12.19 19.40 27.35
CA PRO A 154 13.62 19.30 27.07
C PRO A 154 13.99 18.24 26.02
N ALA A 155 13.07 17.31 25.69
CA ALA A 155 13.26 16.23 24.72
C ALA A 155 13.23 16.71 23.24
N LYS A 156 14.00 17.74 22.91
CA LYS A 156 14.04 18.35 21.57
C LYS A 156 14.67 17.42 20.54
N ALA A 157 15.66 16.64 20.94
CA ALA A 157 16.33 15.66 20.08
C ALA A 157 15.34 14.56 19.64
N TYR A 158 14.52 14.05 20.56
CA TYR A 158 13.45 13.10 20.27
C TYR A 158 12.49 13.64 19.20
N ALA A 159 11.97 14.86 19.39
CA ALA A 159 11.03 15.46 18.46
C ALA A 159 11.59 15.57 17.03
N TRP A 160 12.84 16.03 16.89
CA TRP A 160 13.49 16.17 15.58
C TRP A 160 13.82 14.83 14.93
N THR A 161 14.33 13.87 15.71
CA THR A 161 14.69 12.55 15.19
C THR A 161 13.46 11.75 14.78
N TRP A 162 12.39 11.80 15.58
CA TRP A 162 11.11 11.19 15.25
C TRP A 162 10.47 11.80 14.00
N LEU A 163 10.43 13.14 13.91
CA LEU A 163 9.87 13.83 12.75
C LEU A 163 10.68 13.55 11.48
N GLY A 164 12.01 13.56 11.57
CA GLY A 164 12.89 13.24 10.46
C GLY A 164 12.74 11.80 9.98
N ALA A 165 12.59 10.84 10.88
CA ALA A 165 12.31 9.44 10.52
C ALA A 165 10.98 9.29 9.79
N LEU A 166 9.95 10.03 10.17
CA LEU A 166 8.62 10.02 9.52
C LEU A 166 8.61 10.61 8.10
N CYS A 167 9.58 11.44 7.74
CA CYS A 167 9.69 11.97 6.38
C CYS A 167 9.85 10.87 5.32
N TRP A 168 10.55 9.78 5.65
CA TRP A 168 10.75 8.68 4.70
C TRP A 168 9.47 7.89 4.40
N PRO A 169 8.70 7.41 5.39
CA PRO A 169 7.34 6.92 5.19
C PRO A 169 6.44 7.89 4.43
N ALA A 170 6.48 9.18 4.75
CA ALA A 170 5.68 10.18 4.06
C ALA A 170 6.02 10.24 2.56
N LEU A 171 7.31 10.21 2.23
CA LEU A 171 7.79 10.15 0.85
C LEU A 171 7.34 8.86 0.15
N CYS A 172 7.49 7.70 0.80
CA CYS A 172 7.03 6.41 0.27
C CYS A 172 5.52 6.42 -0.02
N CYS A 173 4.70 6.88 0.92
CA CYS A 173 3.25 7.04 0.72
C CYS A 173 2.97 8.01 -0.44
N ALA A 174 3.66 9.15 -0.50
CA ALA A 174 3.49 10.12 -1.57
C ALA A 174 3.83 9.54 -2.94
N VAL A 175 4.91 8.76 -3.06
CA VAL A 175 5.26 8.05 -4.31
C VAL A 175 4.17 7.08 -4.72
N ILE A 176 3.71 6.22 -3.80
CA ILE A 176 2.62 5.26 -4.06
C ILE A 176 1.39 6.02 -4.55
N LEU A 177 0.99 7.10 -3.87
CA LEU A 177 -0.19 7.89 -4.20
C LEU A 177 -0.06 8.62 -5.53
N VAL A 178 1.02 9.35 -5.74
CA VAL A 178 1.24 10.12 -6.97
C VAL A 178 1.26 9.18 -8.17
N VAL A 179 1.98 8.07 -8.08
CA VAL A 179 2.06 7.08 -9.16
C VAL A 179 0.70 6.42 -9.39
N THR A 180 0.00 5.98 -8.33
CA THR A 180 -1.32 5.33 -8.45
C THR A 180 -2.37 6.28 -9.03
N LEU A 181 -2.38 7.53 -8.58
CA LEU A 181 -3.36 8.51 -9.03
C LEU A 181 -3.05 8.98 -10.45
N ARG A 182 -1.78 9.18 -10.83
CA ARG A 182 -1.38 9.72 -12.15
C ARG A 182 -1.34 8.69 -13.28
N ARG A 183 -1.37 7.39 -12.98
CA ARG A 183 -1.41 6.34 -14.01
C ARG A 183 -2.60 6.49 -14.95
N PRO A 184 -2.45 6.23 -16.26
CA PRO A 184 -3.57 6.19 -17.19
C PRO A 184 -4.56 5.09 -16.79
N VAL A 185 -5.83 5.24 -17.15
CA VAL A 185 -6.87 4.21 -16.91
C VAL A 185 -6.63 3.07 -17.89
N GLN A 186 -6.40 1.87 -17.37
CA GLN A 186 -6.17 0.67 -18.17
C GLN A 186 -7.45 -0.17 -18.18
N ALA A 187 -8.23 -0.05 -19.24
CA ALA A 187 -9.55 -0.65 -19.36
C ALA A 187 -9.93 -0.88 -20.83
N GLU A 188 -10.57 -2.01 -21.12
CA GLU A 188 -11.19 -2.33 -22.42
C GLU A 188 -12.62 -1.82 -22.49
N ASP A 189 -13.34 -1.88 -21.37
CA ASP A 189 -14.75 -1.56 -21.24
C ASP A 189 -15.04 -0.89 -19.88
N THR A 190 -16.32 -0.61 -19.62
CA THR A 190 -16.77 0.03 -18.38
C THR A 190 -16.55 -0.84 -17.14
N ALA A 191 -16.65 -2.16 -17.26
CA ALA A 191 -16.35 -3.11 -16.18
C ALA A 191 -14.86 -3.12 -15.82
N SER A 192 -13.98 -3.15 -16.82
CA SER A 192 -12.54 -3.04 -16.64
C SER A 192 -12.14 -1.70 -16.00
N ALA A 193 -12.84 -0.61 -16.33
CA ALA A 193 -12.62 0.69 -15.71
C ALA A 193 -13.07 0.72 -14.23
N ALA A 194 -14.13 0.00 -13.87
CA ALA A 194 -14.54 -0.17 -12.48
C ALA A 194 -13.48 -0.97 -11.70
N VAL A 195 -12.93 -2.03 -12.30
CA VAL A 195 -11.84 -2.80 -11.70
C VAL A 195 -10.57 -1.95 -11.55
N ASP A 196 -10.20 -1.15 -12.55
CA ASP A 196 -9.08 -0.18 -12.45
C ASP A 196 -9.23 0.72 -11.22
N THR A 197 -10.44 1.26 -11.02
CA THR A 197 -10.75 2.13 -9.90
C THR A 197 -10.56 1.42 -8.56
N GLU A 198 -11.05 0.19 -8.44
CA GLU A 198 -10.91 -0.61 -7.22
C GLU A 198 -9.46 -1.02 -6.96
N LEU A 199 -8.69 -1.35 -8.00
CA LEU A 199 -7.26 -1.63 -7.86
C LEU A 199 -6.47 -0.41 -7.42
N ARG A 200 -6.83 0.80 -7.87
CA ARG A 200 -6.21 2.04 -7.36
C ARG A 200 -6.52 2.26 -5.88
N VAL A 201 -7.72 1.92 -5.42
CA VAL A 201 -8.03 1.99 -3.99
C VAL A 201 -7.18 1.00 -3.20
N LEU A 202 -7.04 -0.23 -3.68
CA LEU A 202 -6.15 -1.22 -3.08
C LEU A 202 -4.69 -0.74 -3.05
N ASP A 203 -4.19 -0.17 -4.15
CA ASP A 203 -2.83 0.38 -4.24
C ASP A 203 -2.64 1.55 -3.26
N CYS A 204 -3.63 2.44 -3.09
CA CYS A 204 -3.58 3.50 -2.09
C CYS A 204 -3.61 2.94 -0.65
N GLN A 205 -4.45 1.95 -0.39
CA GLN A 205 -4.57 1.31 0.93
C GLN A 205 -3.35 0.47 1.30
N ALA A 206 -2.63 -0.05 0.32
CA ALA A 206 -1.34 -0.68 0.52
C ALA A 206 -0.31 0.28 1.13
N ALA A 207 -0.52 1.61 1.07
CA ALA A 207 0.30 2.63 1.74
C ALA A 207 -0.02 2.79 3.25
N ALA A 208 -1.14 2.25 3.76
CA ALA A 208 -1.51 2.09 5.17
C ALA A 208 -0.88 3.10 6.18
N PRO A 209 -1.12 4.42 6.03
CA PRO A 209 -0.35 5.44 6.73
C PRO A 209 -0.40 5.32 8.26
N GLY A 210 -1.55 4.94 8.83
CA GLY A 210 -1.71 4.79 10.28
C GLY A 210 -0.80 3.76 10.92
N PHE A 211 -0.25 2.81 10.14
CA PHE A 211 0.77 1.88 10.62
C PHE A 211 2.02 2.60 11.13
N TYR A 212 2.45 3.68 10.46
CA TYR A 212 3.61 4.46 10.90
C TYR A 212 3.30 5.25 12.19
N GLY A 213 2.04 5.60 12.41
CA GLY A 213 1.61 6.16 13.69
C GLY A 213 1.78 5.19 14.85
N ALA A 214 1.66 3.88 14.60
CA ALA A 214 1.84 2.85 15.61
C ALA A 214 3.29 2.60 16.00
N ILE A 215 4.24 2.84 15.09
CA ILE A 215 5.67 2.60 15.36
C ILE A 215 6.15 3.42 16.56
N VAL A 216 5.56 4.58 16.84
CA VAL A 216 5.89 5.39 18.02
C VAL A 216 5.65 4.65 19.35
N LEU A 217 4.79 3.64 19.36
CA LEU A 217 4.56 2.80 20.55
C LEU A 217 5.77 1.94 20.88
N PHE A 218 6.66 1.69 19.91
CA PHE A 218 7.94 1.06 20.16
C PHE A 218 8.76 1.92 21.12
N ASP A 219 8.95 3.21 20.82
CA ASP A 219 9.66 4.16 21.68
C ASP A 219 9.06 4.22 23.10
N VAL A 220 7.72 4.21 23.18
CA VAL A 220 7.00 4.21 24.47
C VAL A 220 7.24 2.92 25.27
N ALA A 221 7.38 1.78 24.59
CA ALA A 221 7.54 0.47 25.22
C ALA A 221 9.00 0.13 25.57
N THR A 222 9.95 0.63 24.78
CA THR A 222 11.37 0.23 24.89
C THR A 222 12.26 1.29 25.51
N GLY A 223 11.87 2.57 25.50
CA GLY A 223 12.81 3.66 25.67
C GLY A 223 12.59 4.56 26.89
N ASP A 224 13.69 4.95 27.51
CA ASP A 224 13.81 6.17 28.34
C ASP A 224 13.73 7.46 27.48
N SER A 225 13.81 7.32 26.16
CA SER A 225 13.89 8.41 25.18
C SER A 225 12.56 9.14 24.96
N ALA A 226 11.42 8.47 25.17
CA ALA A 226 10.11 9.09 25.00
C ALA A 226 9.82 10.03 26.19
N PRO A 227 9.44 11.31 25.96
CA PRO A 227 9.19 12.24 27.04
C PRO A 227 7.99 11.80 27.89
N ALA A 228 8.20 11.51 29.17
CA ALA A 228 7.19 10.94 30.07
C ALA A 228 5.88 11.76 30.14
N GLY A 229 5.97 13.10 30.07
CA GLY A 229 4.79 13.98 30.02
C GLY A 229 3.95 13.87 28.75
N PHE A 230 4.46 13.23 27.71
CA PHE A 230 3.82 13.06 26.40
C PHE A 230 3.40 11.62 26.11
N THR A 231 3.72 10.65 26.96
CA THR A 231 3.41 9.23 26.74
C THR A 231 1.93 8.99 26.42
N GLY A 232 1.01 9.58 27.20
CA GLY A 232 -0.42 9.47 26.95
C GLY A 232 -0.85 10.06 25.59
N TRP A 233 -0.23 11.18 25.18
CA TRP A 233 -0.49 11.82 23.89
C TRP A 233 0.03 10.98 22.71
N LEU A 234 1.21 10.36 22.85
CA LEU A 234 1.79 9.45 21.85
C LEU A 234 0.92 8.21 21.66
N ILE A 235 0.42 7.63 22.76
CA ILE A 235 -0.53 6.50 22.71
C ILE A 235 -1.84 6.91 22.03
N ALA A 236 -2.42 8.04 22.42
CA ALA A 236 -3.65 8.54 21.82
C ALA A 236 -3.48 8.80 20.31
N TYR A 237 -2.36 9.39 19.92
CA TYR A 237 -1.99 9.58 18.51
C TYR A 237 -1.90 8.26 17.75
N ALA A 238 -1.19 7.26 18.30
CA ALA A 238 -1.04 5.94 17.67
C ALA A 238 -2.40 5.24 17.49
N VAL A 239 -3.24 5.26 18.52
CA VAL A 239 -4.60 4.70 18.49
C VAL A 239 -5.45 5.40 17.43
N LEU A 240 -5.39 6.74 17.35
CA LEU A 240 -6.15 7.51 16.36
C LEU A 240 -5.67 7.23 14.93
N ALA A 241 -4.36 7.17 14.71
CA ALA A 241 -3.76 6.86 13.42
C ALA A 241 -4.14 5.46 12.93
N LEU A 242 -3.96 4.45 13.79
CA LEU A 242 -4.35 3.06 13.50
C LEU A 242 -5.85 2.90 13.32
N GLY A 243 -6.65 3.47 14.23
CA GLY A 243 -8.10 3.38 14.20
C GLY A 243 -8.67 3.96 12.91
N THR A 244 -8.17 5.11 12.46
CA THR A 244 -8.62 5.71 11.18
C THR A 244 -8.18 4.90 9.96
N THR A 245 -6.97 4.32 9.95
CA THR A 245 -6.57 3.37 8.90
C THR A 245 -7.48 2.14 8.90
N ALA A 246 -7.74 1.53 10.07
CA ALA A 246 -8.57 0.34 10.20
C ALA A 246 -10.02 0.57 9.76
N LEU A 247 -10.60 1.74 10.10
CA LEU A 247 -11.92 2.14 9.63
C LEU A 247 -11.94 2.34 8.10
N GLY A 248 -10.90 2.94 7.54
CA GLY A 248 -10.73 3.08 6.09
C GLY A 248 -10.66 1.72 5.37
N LEU A 249 -9.91 0.77 5.92
CA LEU A 249 -9.82 -0.60 5.41
C LEU A 249 -11.18 -1.31 5.51
N ARG A 250 -11.84 -1.26 6.67
CA ARG A 250 -13.16 -1.86 6.89
C ARG A 250 -14.19 -1.31 5.93
N HIS A 251 -14.24 0.00 5.73
CA HIS A 251 -15.18 0.60 4.79
C HIS A 251 -14.92 0.12 3.35
N HIS A 252 -13.65 -0.09 2.97
CA HIS A 252 -13.32 -0.66 1.67
C HIS A 252 -13.75 -2.11 1.50
N TYR A 253 -13.59 -2.94 2.54
CA TYR A 253 -14.11 -4.31 2.52
C TYR A 253 -15.62 -4.40 2.29
N HIS A 254 -16.38 -3.35 2.63
CA HIS A 254 -17.83 -3.26 2.43
C HIS A 254 -18.23 -2.47 1.18
N ARG A 255 -17.33 -2.24 0.22
CA ARG A 255 -17.70 -1.53 -1.02
C ARG A 255 -18.69 -2.33 -1.86
N PRO A 256 -19.57 -1.62 -2.62
CA PRO A 256 -20.57 -2.27 -3.45
C PRO A 256 -19.96 -3.25 -4.46
N ALA A 257 -20.78 -4.20 -4.90
CA ALA A 257 -20.45 -5.13 -5.96
C ALA A 257 -20.00 -4.40 -7.24
N LEU A 258 -19.17 -5.07 -8.04
CA LEU A 258 -18.73 -4.56 -9.34
C LEU A 258 -19.94 -4.44 -10.29
N PRO A 259 -19.96 -3.45 -11.20
CA PRO A 259 -21.07 -3.29 -12.14
C PRO A 259 -21.19 -4.51 -13.08
N PRO A 260 -22.35 -4.77 -13.69
CA PRO A 260 -22.46 -5.77 -14.75
C PRO A 260 -21.52 -5.47 -15.92
N GLY A 261 -20.92 -6.49 -16.54
CA GLY A 261 -20.07 -6.35 -17.72
C GLY A 261 -19.29 -7.62 -18.04
N ASP A 262 -18.35 -7.54 -18.99
CA ASP A 262 -17.53 -8.68 -19.38
C ASP A 262 -16.31 -8.80 -18.47
N TYR A 263 -16.25 -9.90 -17.72
CA TYR A 263 -15.15 -10.21 -16.81
C TYR A 263 -14.34 -11.43 -17.27
N GLY A 264 -14.65 -11.98 -18.44
CA GLY A 264 -14.10 -13.21 -18.97
C GLY A 264 -15.16 -14.29 -19.24
N ILE A 265 -14.71 -15.52 -19.44
CA ILE A 265 -15.56 -16.65 -19.83
C ILE A 265 -16.37 -17.11 -18.62
N PRO A 266 -17.71 -17.18 -18.72
CA PRO A 266 -18.56 -17.62 -17.63
C PRO A 266 -18.32 -19.10 -17.29
N VAL A 267 -18.63 -19.49 -16.05
CA VAL A 267 -18.61 -20.90 -15.66
C VAL A 267 -19.69 -21.64 -16.46
N ARG A 268 -19.30 -22.59 -17.33
CA ARG A 268 -20.27 -23.46 -18.01
C ARG A 268 -21.04 -24.24 -16.95
N ARG A 269 -22.37 -24.12 -16.92
CA ARG A 269 -23.18 -24.93 -16.01
C ARG A 269 -23.35 -26.32 -16.62
N PRO A 270 -23.37 -27.40 -15.81
CA PRO A 270 -23.54 -28.77 -16.32
C PRO A 270 -24.81 -28.97 -17.16
N LEU A 271 -25.82 -28.11 -16.98
CA LEU A 271 -27.08 -28.12 -17.74
C LEU A 271 -26.93 -27.67 -19.20
N ASP A 272 -25.86 -26.93 -19.54
CA ASP A 272 -25.61 -26.43 -20.90
C ASP A 272 -24.96 -27.49 -21.82
N LEU A 273 -24.63 -28.67 -21.29
CA LEU A 273 -24.04 -29.80 -22.03
C LEU A 273 -25.09 -30.84 -22.47
N ALA A 274 -26.36 -30.62 -22.14
CA ALA A 274 -27.46 -31.53 -22.43
C ALA A 274 -28.35 -31.07 -23.61
N GLN A 275 -27.92 -30.05 -24.36
CA GLN A 275 -28.52 -29.58 -25.61
C GLN A 275 -27.52 -29.71 -26.75
#